data_AF-A0A8X6GE99-F1
#
_entry.id   AF-A0A8X6GE99-F1
#
_cell.length_a   1.000
_cell.length_b   1.000
_cell.length_c   1.000
_cell.angle_alpha   90.00
_cell.angle_beta   90.00
_cell.angle_gamma   90.00
#
_symmetry.space_group_name_H-M   'P 1'
#
loop_
_entity.id
_entity.type
_entity.pdbx_description
1 polymer ?
#
loop_
_entity_poly.entity_id
_entity_poly.type
_entity_poly.pdbx_seq_one_letter_code
_entity_poly.pdbx_strand_id
1 'polypeptide(L)'
;MCRTQRNKQKNVAARRVNAIEENCENSETIYIGELKSVNELDTKETNCVWYEKIYVNKNPVMFKLDTGSQVNVIPKSEILKWEEKPAVRKCKTAVLDYSDNKVPILGLEACRELGLIQRLNMIYKIPIETPELILKEFVDVFTGTGRLNRIVKIKLKENSVPHVAAPRKVPLAIHNKVKEELNNMVEAGIISKVEERTEWVSNMVVIDSTKKLRICLNPGPMNEAIQRPHYPIPSADALVTKLQGG
;
A
#
# COMPACT_ATOMS: atom_id res chain seq x y z
N MET A 1 -32.82 -24.06 6.80
CA MET A 1 -33.29 -25.13 5.88
C MET A 1 -34.01 -24.47 4.71
N CYS A 2 -33.44 -24.49 3.51
CA CYS A 2 -34.21 -24.61 2.27
C CYS A 2 -33.23 -24.89 1.12
N ARG A 3 -33.44 -26.04 0.49
CA ARG A 3 -32.66 -26.69 -0.56
C ARG A 3 -33.48 -26.57 -1.85
N THR A 4 -32.82 -26.18 -2.95
CA THR A 4 -32.97 -26.63 -4.36
C THR A 4 -34.39 -26.54 -5.02
N GLN A 5 -34.54 -26.25 -6.31
CA GLN A 5 -34.19 -27.13 -7.43
C GLN A 5 -34.11 -26.36 -8.77
N ARG A 6 -33.05 -26.65 -9.54
CA ARG A 6 -32.94 -26.40 -10.98
C ARG A 6 -33.77 -27.46 -11.72
N ASN A 7 -34.45 -27.06 -12.79
CA ASN A 7 -34.87 -27.99 -13.84
C ASN A 7 -34.42 -27.52 -15.23
N LYS A 8 -33.77 -28.48 -15.92
CA LYS A 8 -33.34 -28.60 -17.33
C LYS A 8 -34.56 -28.48 -18.27
N GLN A 9 -34.53 -28.22 -19.58
CA GLN A 9 -33.55 -28.07 -20.67
C GLN A 9 -34.41 -27.68 -21.91
N LYS A 10 -33.83 -27.05 -22.94
CA LYS A 10 -33.94 -27.51 -24.34
C LYS A 10 -33.00 -26.70 -25.25
N ASN A 11 -31.89 -27.36 -25.62
CA ASN A 11 -31.05 -26.98 -26.74
C ASN A 11 -31.71 -27.46 -28.04
N VAL A 12 -31.77 -26.58 -29.03
CA VAL A 12 -31.81 -26.99 -30.44
C VAL A 12 -30.50 -26.53 -31.06
N ALA A 13 -29.78 -27.50 -31.61
CA ALA A 13 -28.42 -27.41 -32.09
C ALA A 13 -28.34 -26.84 -33.50
N ALA A 14 -27.30 -26.06 -33.76
CA ALA A 14 -26.65 -26.01 -35.07
C ALA A 14 -25.12 -26.11 -34.89
N ARG A 15 -24.62 -27.20 -35.46
CA ARG A 15 -23.24 -27.70 -35.65
C ARG A 15 -22.24 -26.64 -36.16
N ARG A 16 -20.91 -26.75 -36.04
CA ARG A 16 -19.91 -27.50 -35.26
C ARG A 16 -18.58 -27.22 -35.99
N VAL A 17 -17.51 -26.81 -35.31
CA VAL A 17 -16.14 -27.31 -35.58
C VAL A 17 -15.39 -27.27 -34.24
N ASN A 18 -14.77 -28.37 -33.86
CA ASN A 18 -14.26 -28.65 -32.52
C ASN A 18 -13.10 -27.72 -32.14
N ALA A 19 -13.26 -26.94 -31.07
CA ALA A 19 -12.14 -26.42 -30.31
C ALA A 19 -11.59 -27.54 -29.41
N ILE A 20 -10.26 -27.63 -29.35
CA ILE A 20 -9.54 -28.47 -28.39
C ILE A 20 -9.57 -27.70 -27.07
N GLU A 21 -10.38 -28.13 -26.12
CA GLU A 21 -10.17 -27.82 -24.70
C GLU A 21 -9.22 -28.90 -24.17
N GLU A 22 -8.03 -28.55 -23.69
CA GLU A 22 -7.86 -27.98 -22.35
C GLU A 22 -6.37 -27.87 -21.97
N ASN A 23 -6.10 -26.90 -21.08
CA ASN A 23 -5.02 -26.86 -20.09
C ASN A 23 -3.63 -26.38 -20.53
N CYS A 24 -3.37 -25.10 -20.27
CA CYS A 24 -2.58 -24.70 -19.09
C CYS A 24 -2.74 -23.19 -18.83
N GLU A 25 -3.27 -22.88 -17.64
CA GLU A 25 -2.99 -21.69 -16.82
C GLU A 25 -2.91 -20.35 -17.56
N ASN A 26 -4.07 -19.66 -17.60
CA ASN A 26 -4.15 -18.23 -17.92
C ASN A 26 -3.22 -17.43 -16.99
N SER A 27 -2.06 -17.06 -17.51
CA SER A 27 -1.35 -15.86 -17.10
C SER A 27 -2.30 -14.69 -17.32
N GLU A 28 -2.58 -13.91 -16.28
CA GLU A 28 -3.39 -12.70 -16.33
C GLU A 28 -2.87 -11.74 -17.41
N THR A 29 -3.54 -11.69 -18.56
CA THR A 29 -3.35 -10.64 -19.56
C THR A 29 -4.05 -9.38 -19.05
N ILE A 30 -3.27 -8.47 -18.48
CA ILE A 30 -3.74 -7.13 -18.12
C ILE A 30 -3.65 -6.25 -19.37
N TYR A 31 -4.81 -5.84 -19.88
CA TYR A 31 -4.95 -4.88 -20.97
C TYR A 31 -4.99 -3.47 -20.36
N ILE A 32 -3.97 -2.65 -20.61
CA ILE A 32 -3.98 -1.23 -20.21
C ILE A 32 -4.19 -0.38 -21.46
N GLY A 33 -5.44 0.10 -21.60
CA GLY A 33 -5.91 1.30 -22.30
C GLY A 33 -5.20 1.82 -23.57
N GLU A 34 -6.01 2.08 -24.59
CA GLU A 34 -5.66 2.96 -25.72
C GLU A 34 -5.55 4.41 -25.23
N LEU A 35 -4.41 5.05 -25.46
CA LEU A 35 -4.20 6.47 -25.14
C LEU A 35 -4.78 7.32 -26.28
N LYS A 36 -6.01 7.81 -26.10
CA LYS A 36 -6.61 8.80 -26.99
C LYS A 36 -6.07 10.19 -26.67
N SER A 37 -5.47 10.79 -27.70
CA SER A 37 -5.11 12.20 -27.84
C SER A 37 -3.95 12.68 -26.96
N VAL A 38 -2.80 12.91 -27.61
CA VAL A 38 -1.85 13.95 -27.22
C VAL A 38 -1.81 14.96 -28.35
N ASN A 39 -2.28 16.18 -28.04
CA ASN A 39 -2.07 17.47 -28.68
C ASN A 39 -1.64 17.47 -30.15
N GLU A 40 -2.52 17.98 -31.00
CA GLU A 40 -2.23 18.41 -32.37
C GLU A 40 -0.92 19.23 -32.42
N LEU A 41 0.12 18.61 -32.96
CA LEU A 41 1.22 19.31 -33.61
C LEU A 41 1.04 19.11 -35.10
N ASP A 42 0.78 20.23 -35.76
CA ASP A 42 0.64 20.40 -37.20
C ASP A 42 1.93 19.97 -37.90
N THR A 43 1.94 18.78 -38.52
CA THR A 43 2.89 18.49 -39.59
C THR A 43 2.23 17.59 -40.62
N LYS A 44 2.01 18.15 -41.80
CA LYS A 44 1.67 17.48 -43.06
C LYS A 44 2.83 16.60 -43.58
N GLU A 45 3.36 15.71 -42.75
CA GLU A 45 4.27 14.65 -43.17
C GLU A 45 3.88 13.33 -42.50
N THR A 46 3.31 12.44 -43.31
CA THR A 46 3.03 11.04 -42.99
C THR A 46 4.33 10.26 -42.76
N ASN A 47 4.96 10.42 -41.59
CA ASN A 47 5.67 9.39 -40.81
C ASN A 47 6.37 10.05 -39.61
N CYS A 48 5.64 10.33 -38.53
CA CYS A 48 6.25 10.71 -37.25
C CYS A 48 6.85 9.48 -36.57
N VAL A 49 7.94 8.98 -37.15
CA VAL A 49 8.80 7.98 -36.50
C VAL A 49 9.95 8.75 -35.89
N TRP A 50 9.95 8.89 -34.56
CA TRP A 50 11.02 9.59 -33.86
C TRP A 50 12.27 8.71 -33.80
N TYR A 51 13.41 9.28 -34.16
CA TYR A 51 14.71 8.61 -34.09
C TYR A 51 15.66 9.39 -33.18
N GLU A 52 16.46 8.67 -32.40
CA GLU A 52 17.50 9.23 -31.54
C GLU A 52 18.87 8.65 -31.90
N LYS A 53 19.92 9.47 -31.83
CA LYS A 53 21.29 9.04 -32.14
C LYS A 53 21.98 8.56 -30.86
N ILE A 54 22.23 7.26 -30.77
CA ILE A 54 22.91 6.65 -29.63
C ILE A 54 24.27 6.12 -30.06
N TYR A 55 25.30 6.35 -29.25
CA TYR A 55 26.65 5.83 -29.51
C TYR A 55 26.79 4.43 -28.90
N VAL A 56 27.03 3.43 -29.75
CA VAL A 56 27.27 2.03 -29.36
C VAL A 56 28.70 1.67 -29.72
N ASN A 57 29.51 1.27 -28.75
CA ASN A 57 30.95 1.04 -28.93
C ASN A 57 31.64 2.17 -29.74
N LYS A 58 31.34 3.44 -29.40
CA LYS A 58 31.81 4.66 -30.09
C LYS A 58 31.27 4.88 -31.52
N ASN A 59 30.45 3.97 -32.05
CA ASN A 59 29.82 4.11 -33.36
C ASN A 59 28.41 4.73 -33.22
N PRO A 60 28.06 5.77 -33.98
CA PRO A 60 26.72 6.35 -33.93
C PRO A 60 25.68 5.44 -34.61
N VAL A 61 24.60 5.12 -33.90
CA VAL A 61 23.47 4.32 -34.41
C VAL A 61 22.17 5.10 -34.19
N MET A 62 21.36 5.24 -35.26
CA MET A 62 20.03 5.85 -35.16
C MET A 62 19.02 4.80 -34.71
N PHE A 63 18.43 4.97 -33.54
CA PHE A 63 17.36 4.11 -33.05
C PHE A 63 16.01 4.78 -33.19
N LYS A 64 15.00 4.03 -33.63
CA LYS A 64 13.61 4.45 -33.49
C LYS A 64 13.27 4.47 -31.99
N LEU A 65 12.69 5.56 -31.51
CA LEU A 65 12.16 5.67 -30.16
C LEU A 65 10.86 4.87 -30.07
N ASP A 66 10.90 3.74 -29.37
CA ASP A 66 9.76 2.87 -29.11
C ASP A 66 9.57 2.72 -27.60
N THR A 67 8.56 3.41 -27.05
CA THR A 67 8.23 3.35 -25.62
C THR A 67 7.49 2.07 -25.22
N GLY A 68 7.06 1.25 -26.20
CA GLY A 68 6.35 -0.01 -25.98
C GLY A 68 7.26 -1.23 -25.89
N SER A 69 8.56 -1.08 -26.19
CA SER A 69 9.52 -2.19 -26.15
C SER A 69 10.47 -2.07 -24.95
N GLN A 70 10.68 -3.19 -24.26
CA GLN A 70 11.70 -3.30 -23.21
C GLN A 70 13.13 -3.40 -23.78
N VAL A 71 13.28 -3.61 -25.09
CA VAL A 71 14.57 -3.86 -25.76
C VAL A 71 14.71 -3.10 -27.08
N ASN A 72 15.94 -2.68 -27.40
CA ASN A 72 16.30 -2.08 -28.68
C ASN A 72 17.00 -3.11 -29.59
N VAL A 73 16.67 -3.10 -30.88
CA VAL A 73 17.23 -4.05 -31.86
C VAL A 73 18.19 -3.34 -32.81
N ILE A 74 19.39 -3.92 -33.00
CA ILE A 74 20.38 -3.46 -33.97
C ILE A 74 20.56 -4.54 -35.05
N PRO A 75 20.39 -4.22 -36.34
CA PRO A 75 20.69 -5.15 -37.41
C PRO A 75 22.16 -5.59 -37.40
N LYS A 76 22.41 -6.89 -37.61
CA LYS A 76 23.79 -7.41 -37.71
C LYS A 76 24.60 -6.72 -38.81
N SER A 77 23.94 -6.27 -39.89
CA SER A 77 24.56 -5.49 -40.97
C SER A 77 25.16 -4.17 -40.49
N GLU A 78 24.59 -3.52 -39.48
CA GLU A 78 25.16 -2.30 -38.88
C GLU A 78 26.42 -2.62 -38.09
N ILE A 79 26.42 -3.70 -37.31
CA ILE A 79 27.59 -4.15 -36.54
C ILE A 79 28.77 -4.51 -37.45
N LEU A 80 28.48 -5.07 -38.64
CA LEU A 80 29.52 -5.41 -39.63
C LEU A 80 30.22 -4.19 -40.23
N LYS A 81 29.65 -2.98 -40.12
CA LYS A 81 30.27 -1.74 -40.59
C LYS A 81 31.31 -1.18 -39.61
N TRP A 82 31.35 -1.67 -38.37
CA TRP A 82 32.22 -1.11 -37.34
C TRP A 82 33.68 -1.57 -37.51
N GLU A 83 34.62 -0.68 -37.17
CA GLU A 83 36.06 -0.98 -37.19
C GLU A 83 36.39 -2.06 -36.15
N GLU A 84 36.01 -1.83 -34.89
CA GLU A 84 36.08 -2.80 -33.80
C GLU A 84 34.77 -3.59 -33.69
N LYS A 85 34.75 -4.80 -34.26
CA LYS A 85 33.56 -5.66 -34.29
C LYS A 85 33.48 -6.51 -33.02
N PRO A 86 32.35 -6.50 -32.30
CA PRO A 86 32.13 -7.42 -31.18
C PRO A 86 31.99 -8.87 -31.65
N ALA A 87 32.26 -9.81 -30.73
CA ALA A 87 31.93 -11.21 -30.95
C ALA A 87 30.42 -11.45 -30.81
N VAL A 88 29.68 -11.43 -31.94
CA VAL A 88 28.24 -11.74 -31.94
C VAL A 88 28.02 -13.25 -31.83
N ARG A 89 27.53 -13.72 -30.68
CA ARG A 89 27.19 -15.14 -30.44
C ARG A 89 25.72 -15.40 -30.75
N LYS A 90 25.42 -16.55 -31.35
CA LYS A 90 24.04 -16.98 -31.63
C LYS A 90 23.31 -17.23 -30.30
N CYS A 91 22.17 -16.55 -30.10
CA CYS A 91 21.29 -16.84 -28.96
C CYS A 91 20.71 -18.26 -29.10
N LYS A 92 20.64 -19.00 -28.00
CA LYS A 92 20.05 -20.34 -27.96
C LYS A 92 18.52 -20.29 -28.00
N THR A 93 17.93 -19.15 -27.62
CA THR A 93 16.49 -18.89 -27.66
C THR A 93 16.13 -18.22 -28.98
N ALA A 94 15.18 -18.80 -29.73
CA ALA A 94 14.65 -18.19 -30.93
C ALA A 94 13.65 -17.09 -30.53
N VAL A 95 13.92 -15.85 -30.91
CA VAL A 95 12.95 -14.76 -30.86
C VAL A 95 12.31 -14.66 -32.23
N LEU A 96 10.99 -14.58 -32.26
CA LEU A 96 10.21 -14.43 -33.49
C LEU A 96 9.66 -13.00 -33.57
N ASP A 97 9.57 -12.45 -34.78
CA ASP A 97 8.79 -11.24 -35.03
C ASP A 97 7.28 -11.56 -35.16
N TYR A 98 6.45 -10.53 -35.37
CA TYR A 98 5.00 -10.67 -35.57
C TYR A 98 4.61 -11.45 -36.84
N SER A 99 5.58 -11.82 -37.67
CA SER A 99 5.42 -12.59 -38.90
C SER A 99 6.12 -13.96 -38.82
N ASP A 100 6.41 -14.44 -37.61
CA ASP A 100 7.06 -15.73 -37.32
C ASP A 100 8.50 -15.87 -37.88
N ASN A 101 9.16 -14.77 -38.24
CA ASN A 101 10.56 -14.81 -38.67
C ASN A 101 11.52 -14.78 -37.49
N LYS A 102 12.59 -15.58 -37.57
CA LYS A 102 13.64 -15.59 -36.54
C LYS A 102 14.45 -14.29 -36.53
N VAL A 103 14.42 -13.60 -35.40
CA VAL A 103 15.20 -12.38 -35.17
C VAL A 103 16.48 -12.73 -34.40
N PRO A 104 17.68 -12.43 -34.94
CA PRO A 104 18.92 -12.62 -34.21
C PRO A 104 19.05 -11.55 -33.12
N ILE A 105 18.91 -11.94 -31.86
CA ILE A 105 19.08 -11.06 -30.70
C ILE A 105 20.47 -11.18 -30.09
N LEU A 106 20.97 -10.07 -29.53
CA LEU A 106 22.17 -10.02 -28.70
C LEU A 106 21.80 -10.36 -27.25
N GLY A 107 22.57 -11.25 -26.63
CA GLY A 107 22.40 -11.58 -25.21
C GLY A 107 23.00 -10.51 -24.29
N LEU A 108 22.60 -10.53 -23.02
CA LEU A 108 23.05 -9.58 -21.99
C LEU A 108 24.57 -9.38 -21.96
N GLU A 109 25.35 -10.46 -22.04
CA GLU A 109 26.81 -10.38 -21.99
C GLU A 109 27.39 -9.61 -23.20
N ALA A 110 26.87 -9.88 -24.39
CA ALA A 110 27.27 -9.15 -25.60
C ALA A 110 26.87 -7.67 -25.53
N CYS A 111 25.71 -7.36 -24.93
CA CYS A 111 25.29 -5.98 -24.70
C CYS A 111 26.21 -5.23 -23.72
N ARG A 112 26.77 -5.93 -22.71
CA ARG A 112 27.76 -5.34 -21.79
C ARG A 112 29.10 -5.12 -22.46
N GLU A 113 29.60 -6.10 -23.22
CA GLU A 113 30.83 -5.98 -24.01
C GLU A 113 30.73 -4.84 -25.03
N LEU A 114 29.55 -4.61 -25.59
CA LEU A 114 29.28 -3.52 -26.55
C LEU A 114 29.06 -2.14 -25.94
N GLY A 115 29.05 -2.03 -24.61
CA GLY A 115 28.70 -0.79 -23.92
C GLY A 115 27.26 -0.34 -24.16
N LEU A 116 26.35 -1.23 -24.61
CA LEU A 116 24.93 -0.94 -24.79
C LEU A 116 24.19 -0.77 -23.46
N ILE A 117 24.68 -1.46 -22.42
CA ILE A 117 24.11 -1.43 -21.08
C ILE A 117 25.24 -1.13 -20.10
N GLN A 118 25.22 0.05 -19.50
CA GLN A 118 26.07 0.36 -18.37
C GLN A 118 25.25 0.22 -17.09
N ARG A 119 25.56 -0.81 -16.29
CA ARG A 119 24.95 -0.96 -14.97
C ARG A 119 25.57 0.08 -14.04
N LEU A 120 24.89 1.21 -13.90
CA LEU A 120 25.21 2.20 -12.87
C LEU A 120 24.93 1.57 -11.51
N ASN A 121 25.98 1.08 -10.83
CA ASN A 121 25.90 0.64 -9.43
C ASN A 121 25.83 1.84 -8.47
N MET A 122 25.09 2.89 -8.85
CA MET A 122 24.83 4.05 -8.01
C MET A 122 23.32 4.15 -7.76
N ILE A 123 22.81 3.16 -7.04
CA ILE A 123 21.84 3.49 -6.03
C ILE A 123 22.72 3.80 -4.83
N TYR A 124 22.86 5.08 -4.47
CA TYR A 124 23.35 5.41 -3.14
C TYR A 124 22.61 4.47 -2.20
N LYS A 125 23.32 3.65 -1.42
CA LYS A 125 22.69 2.98 -0.29
C LYS A 125 22.05 4.11 0.51
N ILE A 126 20.77 4.38 0.25
CA ILE A 126 19.91 5.01 1.23
C ILE A 126 20.16 4.11 2.44
N PRO A 127 20.68 4.66 3.55
CA PRO A 127 20.84 3.85 4.74
C PRO A 127 19.50 3.15 4.92
N ILE A 128 19.50 1.82 4.83
CA ILE A 128 18.28 1.05 5.07
C ILE A 128 17.91 1.49 6.49
N GLU A 129 16.83 2.25 6.62
CA GLU A 129 16.31 2.65 7.91
C GLU A 129 15.97 1.35 8.62
N THR A 130 16.89 0.88 9.45
CA THR A 130 16.63 -0.32 10.23
C THR A 130 15.64 0.07 11.33
N PRO A 131 14.79 -0.86 11.79
CA PRO A 131 13.87 -0.58 12.89
C PRO A 131 14.58 0.07 14.09
N GLU A 132 15.83 -0.32 14.36
CA GLU A 132 16.64 0.24 15.45
C GLU A 132 16.98 1.73 15.24
N LEU A 133 17.24 2.15 14.00
CA LEU A 133 17.51 3.56 13.68
C LEU A 133 16.24 4.40 13.85
N ILE A 134 15.10 3.90 13.37
CA ILE A 134 13.80 4.58 13.50
C ILE A 134 13.39 4.70 14.98
N LEU A 135 13.53 3.61 15.75
CA LEU A 135 13.24 3.62 17.18
C LEU A 135 14.14 4.59 17.95
N LYS A 136 15.41 4.71 17.55
CA LYS A 136 16.36 5.63 18.17
C LYS A 136 16.10 7.08 17.77
N GLU A 137 15.64 7.32 16.55
CA GLU A 137 15.32 8.67 16.07
C GLU A 137 14.01 9.20 16.68
N PHE A 138 12.98 8.36 16.75
CA PHE A 138 11.63 8.74 17.19
C PHE A 138 11.24 8.13 18.54
N VAL A 139 12.18 8.14 19.51
CA VAL A 139 11.95 7.56 20.85
C VAL A 139 10.69 8.13 21.51
N ASP A 140 10.42 9.42 21.33
CA ASP A 140 9.26 10.12 21.87
C ASP A 140 7.93 9.60 21.32
N VAL A 141 7.90 9.13 20.07
CA VAL A 141 6.71 8.51 19.44
C VAL A 141 6.44 7.12 20.01
N PHE A 142 7.50 6.38 20.36
CA PHE A 142 7.41 4.99 20.81
C PHE A 142 7.46 4.82 22.33
N THR A 143 7.46 5.90 23.11
CA THR A 143 7.52 5.86 24.58
C THR A 143 6.39 6.64 25.26
N GLY A 144 5.96 6.17 26.43
CA GLY A 144 4.94 6.83 27.25
C GLY A 144 3.51 6.68 26.71
N THR A 145 2.58 7.44 27.31
CA THR A 145 1.15 7.44 26.94
C THR A 145 0.80 8.50 25.89
N GLY A 146 1.74 9.39 25.57
CA GLY A 146 1.51 10.57 24.73
C GLY A 146 0.58 11.61 25.39
N ARG A 147 0.51 12.80 24.78
CA ARG A 147 -0.42 13.87 25.17
C ARG A 147 -0.85 14.65 23.94
N LEU A 148 -2.16 14.75 23.71
CA LEU A 148 -2.69 15.62 22.67
C LEU A 148 -2.60 17.08 23.15
N ASN A 149 -2.01 17.95 22.33
CA ASN A 149 -1.89 19.39 22.62
C ASN A 149 -3.20 20.16 22.37
N ARG A 150 -4.35 19.56 22.70
CA ARG A 150 -5.68 20.14 22.52
C ARG A 150 -6.56 19.79 23.71
N ILE A 151 -7.33 20.79 24.16
CA ILE A 151 -8.36 20.59 25.18
C ILE A 151 -9.63 20.11 24.49
N VAL A 152 -10.14 18.97 24.91
CA VAL A 152 -11.41 18.42 24.43
C VAL A 152 -12.54 18.92 25.33
N LYS A 153 -13.53 19.62 24.74
CA LYS A 153 -14.74 20.05 25.45
C LYS A 153 -15.86 19.06 25.23
N ILE A 154 -16.36 18.47 26.30
CA ILE A 154 -17.53 17.58 26.28
C ILE A 154 -18.77 18.44 26.45
N LYS A 155 -19.67 18.43 25.46
CA LYS A 155 -20.96 19.12 25.52
C LYS A 155 -22.03 18.16 26.03
N LEU A 156 -22.89 18.64 26.92
CA LEU A 156 -24.07 17.91 27.38
C LEU A 156 -25.29 18.32 26.57
N LYS A 157 -26.27 17.41 26.48
CA LYS A 157 -27.60 17.70 25.93
C LYS A 157 -28.30 18.74 26.80
N GLU A 158 -29.17 19.53 26.17
CA GLU A 158 -30.07 20.43 26.89
C GLU A 158 -30.93 19.63 27.87
N ASN A 159 -31.11 20.18 29.09
CA ASN A 159 -31.86 19.54 30.18
C ASN A 159 -31.27 18.21 30.70
N SER A 160 -29.97 17.97 30.52
CA SER A 160 -29.33 16.81 31.14
C SER A 160 -29.36 16.91 32.68
N VAL A 161 -29.72 15.82 33.33
CA VAL A 161 -29.84 15.76 34.80
C VAL A 161 -28.54 15.20 35.37
N PRO A 162 -27.86 15.91 36.29
CA PRO A 162 -26.65 15.40 36.90
C PRO A 162 -26.87 14.10 37.68
N HIS A 163 -25.85 13.25 37.68
CA HIS A 163 -25.91 11.96 38.34
C HIS A 163 -24.68 11.74 39.23
N VAL A 164 -24.93 11.47 40.51
CA VAL A 164 -23.91 11.12 41.50
C VAL A 164 -24.06 9.65 41.90
N ALA A 165 -23.15 8.81 41.42
CA ALA A 165 -23.14 7.40 41.79
C ALA A 165 -22.55 7.18 43.19
N ALA A 166 -23.15 6.26 43.97
CA ALA A 166 -22.60 5.86 45.26
C ALA A 166 -21.28 5.08 45.10
N PRO A 167 -20.23 5.34 45.91
CA PRO A 167 -18.95 4.65 45.81
C PRO A 167 -19.08 3.13 45.93
N ARG A 168 -18.37 2.39 45.06
CA ARG A 168 -18.27 0.93 45.14
C ARG A 168 -17.18 0.50 46.12
N LYS A 169 -17.45 -0.55 46.90
CA LYS A 169 -16.46 -1.15 47.81
C LYS A 169 -15.39 -1.88 47.00
N VAL A 170 -14.14 -1.61 47.33
CA VAL A 170 -12.97 -2.33 46.80
C VAL A 170 -12.56 -3.41 47.83
N PRO A 171 -12.41 -4.68 47.44
CA PRO A 171 -11.94 -5.73 48.36
C PRO A 171 -10.60 -5.37 49.00
N LEU A 172 -10.46 -5.65 50.30
CA LEU A 172 -9.28 -5.26 51.09
C LEU A 172 -7.97 -5.82 50.48
N ALA A 173 -8.01 -7.05 49.97
CA ALA A 173 -6.86 -7.72 49.36
C ALA A 173 -6.23 -6.97 48.17
N ILE A 174 -6.99 -6.13 47.46
CA ILE A 174 -6.51 -5.37 46.31
C ILE A 174 -6.40 -3.86 46.57
N HIS A 175 -6.71 -3.41 47.79
CA HIS A 175 -6.75 -1.97 48.10
C HIS A 175 -5.39 -1.28 47.88
N ASN A 176 -4.29 -1.93 48.27
CA ASN A 176 -2.94 -1.41 48.06
C ASN A 176 -2.60 -1.30 46.57
N LYS A 177 -2.93 -2.32 45.78
CA LYS A 177 -2.72 -2.32 44.33
C LYS A 177 -3.53 -1.22 43.63
N VAL A 178 -4.78 -1.01 44.03
CA VAL A 178 -5.64 0.05 43.50
C VAL A 178 -5.07 1.43 43.84
N LYS A 179 -4.61 1.62 45.08
CA LYS A 179 -4.00 2.89 45.52
C LYS A 179 -2.73 3.20 44.74
N GLU A 180 -1.86 2.20 44.54
CA GLU A 180 -0.63 2.33 43.75
C GLU A 180 -0.93 2.73 42.30
N GLU A 181 -1.88 2.05 41.64
CA GLU A 181 -2.25 2.39 40.26
C GLU A 181 -2.89 3.79 40.14
N LEU A 182 -3.69 4.21 41.13
CA LEU A 182 -4.22 5.58 41.18
C LEU A 182 -3.10 6.61 41.32
N ASN A 183 -2.12 6.36 42.20
CA ASN A 183 -0.96 7.24 42.37
C ASN A 183 -0.14 7.34 41.08
N ASN A 184 0.12 6.20 40.41
CA ASN A 184 0.82 6.17 39.13
C ASN A 184 0.11 7.03 38.07
N MET A 185 -1.22 6.99 38.02
CA MET A 185 -2.00 7.82 37.08
C MET A 185 -1.98 9.32 37.44
N VAL A 186 -1.92 9.66 38.74
CA VAL A 186 -1.76 11.06 39.19
C VAL A 186 -0.36 11.57 38.82
N GLU A 187 0.68 10.80 39.11
CA GLU A 187 2.08 11.15 38.78
C GLU A 187 2.29 11.27 37.27
N ALA A 188 1.64 10.42 36.47
CA ALA A 188 1.64 10.51 35.01
C ALA A 188 0.79 11.66 34.45
N GLY A 189 0.07 12.41 35.30
CA GLY A 189 -0.78 13.52 34.88
C GLY A 189 -2.04 13.11 34.12
N ILE A 190 -2.49 11.86 34.27
CA ILE A 190 -3.69 11.31 33.60
C ILE A 190 -4.96 11.71 34.36
N ILE A 191 -4.89 11.70 35.70
CA ILE A 191 -6.00 12.10 36.58
C ILE A 191 -5.50 13.10 37.62
N SER A 192 -6.44 13.83 38.23
CA SER A 192 -6.16 14.76 39.33
C SER A 192 -7.18 14.59 40.45
N LYS A 193 -6.78 14.95 41.67
CA LYS A 193 -7.68 14.94 42.83
C LYS A 193 -8.64 16.12 42.73
N VAL A 194 -9.92 15.87 42.96
CA VAL A 194 -10.97 16.89 43.05
C VAL A 194 -11.54 16.85 44.47
N GLU A 195 -11.48 17.97 45.18
CA GLU A 195 -12.00 18.08 46.57
C GLU A 195 -13.33 18.84 46.64
N GLU A 196 -13.65 19.61 45.61
CA GLU A 196 -14.91 20.33 45.50
C GLU A 196 -16.09 19.42 45.14
N ARG A 197 -17.31 19.89 45.43
CA ARG A 197 -18.52 19.16 45.12
C ARG A 197 -18.74 19.15 43.60
N THR A 198 -18.85 17.96 43.02
CA THR A 198 -19.15 17.79 41.60
C THR A 198 -20.59 17.31 41.39
N GLU A 199 -21.18 17.74 40.28
CA GLU A 199 -22.54 17.32 39.90
C GLU A 199 -22.56 15.92 39.26
N TRP A 200 -21.41 15.48 38.73
CA TRP A 200 -21.27 14.22 38.02
C TRP A 200 -20.24 13.32 38.71
N VAL A 201 -20.67 12.15 39.16
CA VAL A 201 -19.80 11.12 39.72
C VAL A 201 -20.15 9.77 39.11
N SER A 202 -19.14 9.14 38.50
CA SER A 202 -19.24 7.81 37.90
C SER A 202 -18.60 6.76 38.82
N ASN A 203 -19.12 5.54 38.77
CA ASN A 203 -18.57 4.44 39.55
C ASN A 203 -17.21 4.01 39.01
N MET A 204 -16.23 3.81 39.92
CA MET A 204 -14.99 3.12 39.62
C MET A 204 -15.22 1.60 39.62
N VAL A 205 -14.65 0.92 38.62
CA VAL A 205 -14.65 -0.54 38.50
C VAL A 205 -13.22 -1.02 38.45
N VAL A 206 -12.89 -2.01 39.27
CA VAL A 206 -11.54 -2.60 39.32
C VAL A 206 -11.59 -3.99 38.69
N ILE A 207 -10.71 -4.23 37.72
CA ILE A 207 -10.57 -5.52 37.04
C ILE A 207 -9.16 -6.03 37.33
N ASP A 208 -9.06 -7.13 38.07
CA ASP A 208 -7.80 -7.81 38.32
C ASP A 208 -7.49 -8.74 37.13
N SER A 209 -6.64 -8.27 36.21
CA SER A 209 -6.19 -9.07 35.07
C SER A 209 -4.90 -9.81 35.43
N THR A 210 -4.61 -10.91 34.72
CA THR A 210 -3.45 -11.78 34.96
C THR A 210 -2.10 -11.05 34.97
N LYS A 211 -1.97 -9.94 34.24
CA LYS A 211 -0.73 -9.16 34.15
C LYS A 211 -0.75 -7.88 34.99
N LYS A 212 -1.86 -7.14 34.98
CA LYS A 212 -1.96 -5.82 35.61
C LYS A 212 -3.40 -5.51 36.03
N LEU A 213 -3.55 -4.88 37.19
CA LEU A 213 -4.82 -4.32 37.65
C LEU A 213 -5.27 -3.19 36.70
N ARG A 214 -6.54 -3.17 36.33
CA ARG A 214 -7.15 -2.12 35.50
C ARG A 214 -8.21 -1.39 36.28
N ILE A 215 -8.16 -0.06 36.23
CA ILE A 215 -9.17 0.83 36.82
C ILE A 215 -10.02 1.39 35.68
N CYS A 216 -11.33 1.22 35.75
CA CYS A 216 -12.27 1.60 34.71
C CYS A 216 -13.37 2.54 35.23
N LEU A 217 -13.72 3.50 34.37
CA LEU A 217 -14.95 4.29 34.36
C LEU A 217 -16.20 3.41 34.16
N ASN A 218 -17.26 3.51 34.96
CA ASN A 218 -18.62 3.21 34.49
C ASN A 218 -19.44 4.51 34.29
N PRO A 219 -19.33 5.16 33.12
CA PRO A 219 -19.95 6.46 32.85
C PRO A 219 -21.32 6.35 32.17
N GLY A 220 -22.10 5.28 32.40
CA GLY A 220 -23.41 5.09 31.74
C GLY A 220 -24.30 6.34 31.70
N PRO A 221 -24.64 6.95 32.87
CA PRO A 221 -25.44 8.18 32.92
C PRO A 221 -24.80 9.36 32.19
N MET A 222 -23.48 9.53 32.31
CA MET A 222 -22.75 10.59 31.61
C MET A 222 -22.81 10.39 30.09
N ASN A 223 -22.64 9.16 29.60
CA ASN A 223 -22.70 8.84 28.18
C ASN A 223 -24.05 9.14 27.53
N GLU A 224 -25.14 9.02 28.29
CA GLU A 224 -26.49 9.37 27.86
C GLU A 224 -26.70 10.89 27.81
N ALA A 225 -26.08 11.61 28.74
CA ALA A 225 -26.12 13.06 28.83
C ALA A 225 -25.24 13.78 27.78
N ILE A 226 -24.19 13.13 27.26
CA ILE A 226 -23.29 13.73 26.27
C ILE A 226 -23.98 13.94 24.92
N GLN A 227 -23.81 15.13 24.34
CA GLN A 227 -24.13 15.43 22.95
C GLN A 227 -23.00 14.92 22.05
N ARG A 228 -23.24 13.85 21.29
CA ARG A 228 -22.22 13.21 20.45
C ARG A 228 -21.96 14.01 19.17
N PRO A 229 -20.71 14.37 18.85
CA PRO A 229 -20.39 14.92 17.54
C PRO A 229 -20.53 13.83 16.47
N HIS A 230 -21.15 14.17 15.34
CA HIS A 230 -21.20 13.28 14.18
C HIS A 230 -19.94 13.50 13.33
N TYR A 231 -19.01 12.55 13.39
CA TYR A 231 -17.86 12.48 12.50
C TYR A 231 -17.87 11.13 11.79
N PRO A 232 -17.95 11.08 10.44
CA PRO A 232 -17.97 9.83 9.71
C PRO A 232 -16.58 9.18 9.77
N ILE A 233 -16.50 8.03 10.43
CA ILE A 233 -15.30 7.20 10.41
C ILE A 233 -15.39 6.34 9.14
N PRO A 234 -14.43 6.44 8.20
CA PRO A 234 -14.44 5.62 6.98
C PRO A 234 -14.34 4.13 7.31
N SER A 235 -14.96 3.28 6.49
CA SER A 235 -14.79 1.83 6.61
C SER A 235 -13.37 1.41 6.26
N ALA A 236 -12.97 0.22 6.73
CA ALA A 236 -11.69 -0.37 6.36
C ALA A 236 -11.55 -0.49 4.83
N ASP A 237 -12.59 -0.97 4.14
CA ASP A 237 -12.58 -1.10 2.67
C ASP A 237 -12.36 0.26 1.98
N ALA A 238 -13.04 1.32 2.44
CA ALA A 238 -12.89 2.66 1.89
C ALA A 238 -11.48 3.24 2.11
N LEU A 239 -10.81 2.87 3.20
CA LEU A 239 -9.41 3.22 3.44
C LEU A 239 -8.48 2.43 2.52
N VAL A 240 -8.72 1.13 2.34
CA VAL A 240 -7.89 0.26 1.50
C VAL A 240 -7.97 0.67 0.03
N THR A 241 -9.14 0.99 -0.51
CA THR A 241 -9.28 1.46 -1.90
C THR A 241 -8.47 2.74 -2.16
N LYS A 242 -8.34 3.63 -1.18
CA LYS A 242 -7.51 4.85 -1.33
C LYS A 242 -6.01 4.57 -1.36
N LEU A 243 -5.57 3.42 -0.85
CA LEU A 243 -4.16 3.04 -0.77
C LEU A 243 -3.67 2.26 -2.01
N GLN A 244 -4.58 1.75 -2.85
CA GLN A 244 -4.25 0.91 -4.01
C GLN A 244 -3.64 1.64 -5.22
N GLY A 245 -3.42 2.96 -5.13
CA GLY A 245 -2.82 3.76 -6.19
C GLY A 245 -1.56 4.53 -5.78
N GLY A 246 -0.93 4.15 -4.66
CA GLY A 246 0.31 4.74 -4.14
C GLY A 246 1.56 3.98 -4.54
#